data_AF-A0A383X6R3-F1
#
_entry.id   AF-A0A383X6R3-F1
#
_cell.length_a   1.000
_cell.length_b   1.000
_cell.length_c   1.000
_cell.angle_alpha   90.00
_cell.angle_beta   90.00
_cell.angle_gamma   90.00
#
_symmetry.space_group_name_H-M   'P 1'
#
loop_
_entity.id
_entity.type
_entity.pdbx_description
1 polymer ?
#
loop_
_entity_poly.entity_id
_entity_poly.type
_entity_poly.pdbx_seq_one_letter_code
_entity_poly.pdbx_strand_id
1 'polypeptide(L)'
;MATPWLFAFRGQAELSDRNAMKKFLCAGLYLLMSLWSWQVLRRSATLGPEVRIDRCPLRKCLDRPYSIGIGVTIGRKTHVEGCASIGDYAQIGEHCLIRAGAVIGRHAVVENHTTVDGFVPDHAIVSGSPCQLLGFSAHESDSPATCISLRGSAAMKTLAEHFAFESILDIGSGAGDHARFFMEQGKSVTCIDLGSSVYFDSNDVRNVIKADYLEHKFGQTFDCIWACHILEHQPNPNIFLKKVYADLTEDGILAITVPPLKYDIVGGHVTLWNAGILLYHLILAGFDCAEAAVLSEGYDISVIVRKKAAILPKLDYDKGDIEKLRKFFPCAVTEGFDGRIIRCRWPLS
;
A
#
# COMPACT_ATOMS: atom_id res chain seq x y z
N MET A 1 -25.60 19.31 -23.87
CA MET A 1 -26.82 18.59 -23.41
C MET A 1 -26.95 17.37 -24.31
N ALA A 2 -26.46 16.22 -23.87
CA ALA A 2 -27.23 15.19 -23.17
C ALA A 2 -28.14 14.38 -24.12
N THR A 3 -27.80 13.11 -24.29
CA THR A 3 -28.69 12.06 -24.81
C THR A 3 -28.60 10.86 -23.86
N PRO A 4 -29.73 10.34 -23.34
CA PRO A 4 -29.81 9.00 -22.79
C PRO A 4 -30.63 8.09 -23.71
N TRP A 5 -30.09 6.90 -23.98
CA TRP A 5 -30.83 5.77 -24.54
C TRP A 5 -31.28 4.86 -23.39
N LEU A 6 -32.59 4.63 -23.29
CA LEU A 6 -33.20 3.52 -22.54
C LEU A 6 -33.61 2.45 -23.56
N PHE A 7 -33.23 1.19 -23.33
CA PHE A 7 -33.86 0.05 -24.00
C PHE A 7 -34.57 -0.83 -22.97
N ALA A 8 -35.83 -1.14 -23.31
CA ALA A 8 -36.77 -1.97 -22.60
C ALA A 8 -36.59 -3.46 -22.94
N PHE A 9 -37.05 -4.35 -22.06
CA PHE A 9 -37.49 -5.68 -22.45
C PHE A 9 -38.82 -6.03 -21.77
N ARG A 10 -39.82 -6.37 -22.59
CA ARG A 10 -41.12 -6.94 -22.23
C ARG A 10 -41.06 -8.47 -22.26
N GLY A 11 -41.82 -9.11 -21.39
CA GLY A 11 -42.21 -10.52 -21.50
C GLY A 11 -43.16 -10.94 -20.37
N GLN A 12 -44.46 -11.01 -20.65
CA GLN A 12 -45.52 -11.54 -19.79
C GLN A 12 -45.63 -13.06 -19.95
N ALA A 13 -45.93 -13.78 -18.87
CA ALA A 13 -46.54 -15.11 -18.90
C ALA A 13 -47.63 -15.18 -17.81
N GLU A 14 -48.85 -15.55 -18.20
CA GLU A 14 -50.03 -15.73 -17.35
C GLU A 14 -49.99 -17.08 -16.59
N LEU A 15 -50.41 -17.05 -15.32
CA LEU A 15 -50.35 -18.14 -14.35
C LEU A 15 -51.72 -18.78 -14.16
N SER A 16 -51.89 -20.06 -14.51
CA SER A 16 -53.03 -20.89 -14.09
C SER A 16 -52.57 -22.14 -13.32
N ASP A 17 -51.87 -21.95 -12.20
CA ASP A 17 -51.66 -23.02 -11.23
C ASP A 17 -51.48 -22.44 -9.82
N ARG A 18 -52.40 -22.77 -8.89
CA ARG A 18 -52.38 -22.29 -7.50
C ARG A 18 -51.24 -22.90 -6.67
N ASN A 19 -50.48 -23.86 -7.20
CA ASN A 19 -49.23 -24.32 -6.58
C ASN A 19 -47.97 -23.56 -7.05
N ALA A 20 -48.08 -22.69 -8.06
CA ALA A 20 -46.99 -21.79 -8.46
C ALA A 20 -46.90 -20.52 -7.58
N MET A 21 -47.99 -20.15 -6.88
CA MET A 21 -48.02 -18.98 -5.97
C MET A 21 -47.19 -19.13 -4.69
N LYS A 22 -46.83 -20.34 -4.27
CA LYS A 22 -45.84 -20.53 -3.17
C LYS A 22 -44.39 -20.52 -3.64
N LYS A 23 -44.13 -20.64 -4.95
CA LYS A 23 -42.77 -20.54 -5.51
C LYS A 23 -42.43 -19.15 -6.06
N PHE A 24 -43.43 -18.31 -6.36
CA PHE A 24 -43.20 -16.94 -6.86
C PHE A 24 -43.24 -15.83 -5.79
N LEU A 25 -43.67 -16.11 -4.56
CA LEU A 25 -43.60 -15.15 -3.45
C LEU A 25 -42.23 -15.13 -2.73
N CYS A 26 -41.29 -16.03 -3.06
CA CYS A 26 -39.93 -16.04 -2.48
C CYS A 26 -38.88 -15.25 -3.27
N ALA A 27 -39.18 -14.79 -4.49
CA ALA A 27 -38.18 -14.13 -5.35
C ALA A 27 -38.34 -12.60 -5.45
N GLY A 28 -39.43 -12.03 -4.92
CA GLY A 28 -39.79 -10.62 -5.13
C GLY A 28 -39.81 -9.72 -3.90
N LEU A 29 -39.45 -10.22 -2.71
CA LEU A 29 -39.55 -9.46 -1.46
C LEU A 29 -38.36 -9.68 -0.52
N TYR A 30 -37.14 -9.74 -1.07
CA TYR A 30 -35.88 -9.63 -0.31
C TYR A 30 -35.08 -8.37 -0.71
N LEU A 31 -35.79 -7.37 -1.22
CA LEU A 31 -35.33 -5.99 -1.25
C LEU A 31 -35.98 -5.32 -0.04
N LEU A 32 -35.15 -4.93 0.95
CA LEU A 32 -35.46 -4.38 2.28
C LEU A 32 -35.53 -5.44 3.40
N MET A 33 -34.61 -5.29 4.36
CA MET A 33 -34.48 -6.01 5.65
C MET A 33 -33.62 -7.29 5.67
N SER A 34 -32.31 -7.14 5.45
CA SER A 34 -31.29 -7.80 6.28
C SER A 34 -29.94 -7.10 6.12
N LEU A 35 -29.88 -5.85 6.55
CA LEU A 35 -28.62 -5.21 6.97
C LEU A 35 -28.15 -5.93 8.24
N TRP A 36 -26.83 -6.05 8.43
CA TRP A 36 -26.13 -6.58 9.61
C TRP A 36 -25.76 -8.09 9.60
N SER A 37 -24.81 -8.44 8.74
CA SER A 37 -23.75 -9.40 9.10
C SER A 37 -22.46 -8.94 8.46
N TRP A 38 -21.44 -8.62 9.27
CA TRP A 38 -20.15 -8.07 8.84
C TRP A 38 -19.41 -9.07 7.93
N GLN A 39 -19.50 -8.81 6.64
CA GLN A 39 -18.86 -9.55 5.56
C GLN A 39 -18.00 -8.53 4.80
N VAL A 40 -16.73 -8.38 5.19
CA VAL A 40 -15.85 -7.37 4.58
C VAL A 40 -15.13 -7.98 3.39
N LEU A 41 -15.85 -8.11 2.26
CA LEU A 41 -15.19 -8.25 0.97
C LEU A 41 -14.64 -6.86 0.59
N ARG A 42 -13.32 -6.67 0.62
CA ARG A 42 -12.71 -5.39 0.23
C ARG A 42 -12.75 -5.25 -1.29
N ARG A 43 -13.11 -4.06 -1.80
CA ARG A 43 -13.50 -3.72 -3.19
C ARG A 43 -12.51 -4.06 -4.33
N SER A 44 -11.43 -4.79 -4.08
CA SER A 44 -10.35 -5.05 -5.05
C SER A 44 -9.93 -6.53 -5.11
N ALA A 45 -10.68 -7.45 -4.51
CA ALA A 45 -10.43 -8.89 -4.65
C ALA A 45 -11.02 -9.41 -5.97
N THR A 46 -10.24 -10.17 -6.73
CA THR A 46 -10.67 -10.80 -7.98
C THR A 46 -11.06 -12.25 -7.70
N LEU A 47 -12.33 -12.57 -7.93
CA LEU A 47 -12.86 -13.93 -7.76
C LEU A 47 -13.04 -14.58 -9.13
N GLY A 48 -12.43 -15.75 -9.33
CA GLY A 48 -12.66 -16.58 -10.51
C GLY A 48 -14.08 -17.14 -10.56
N PRO A 49 -14.53 -17.62 -11.73
CA PRO A 49 -15.84 -18.27 -11.85
C PRO A 49 -15.97 -19.49 -10.91
N GLU A 50 -17.17 -19.67 -10.35
CA GLU A 50 -17.54 -20.77 -9.45
C GLU A 50 -16.82 -20.80 -8.09
N VAL A 51 -16.23 -19.69 -7.65
CA VAL A 51 -15.72 -19.55 -6.27
C VAL A 51 -16.88 -19.59 -5.28
N ARG A 52 -16.73 -20.40 -4.21
CA ARG A 52 -17.70 -20.49 -3.12
C ARG A 52 -17.08 -19.98 -1.83
N ILE A 53 -17.74 -19.02 -1.19
CA ILE A 53 -17.36 -18.48 0.11
C ILE A 53 -18.49 -18.79 1.08
N ASP A 54 -18.23 -19.66 2.05
CA ASP A 54 -19.24 -20.14 2.98
C ASP A 54 -19.39 -19.24 4.21
N ARG A 55 -20.58 -19.26 4.81
CA ARG A 55 -20.77 -18.66 6.14
C ARG A 55 -20.07 -19.51 7.18
N CYS A 56 -19.47 -18.87 8.19
CA CYS A 56 -18.79 -19.58 9.27
C CYS A 56 -19.80 -20.51 9.99
N PRO A 57 -19.58 -21.84 10.01
CA PRO A 57 -20.51 -22.79 10.62
C PRO A 57 -20.50 -22.75 12.16
N LEU A 58 -19.53 -22.05 12.75
CA LEU A 58 -19.36 -21.95 14.20
C LEU A 58 -20.11 -20.71 14.74
N ARG A 59 -21.24 -20.94 15.42
CA ARG A 59 -22.01 -19.93 16.19
C ARG A 59 -21.20 -19.17 17.26
N LYS A 60 -19.93 -19.55 17.52
CA LYS A 60 -19.04 -18.97 18.54
C LYS A 60 -17.91 -18.10 17.97
N CYS A 61 -17.72 -18.01 16.65
CA CYS A 61 -16.71 -17.13 16.06
C CYS A 61 -17.28 -15.73 15.77
N LEU A 62 -17.67 -15.02 16.83
CA LEU A 62 -18.07 -13.61 16.76
C LEU A 62 -16.85 -12.66 16.82
N ASP A 63 -15.66 -13.16 17.17
CA ASP A 63 -14.47 -12.33 17.46
C ASP A 63 -13.42 -12.30 16.35
N ARG A 64 -13.59 -13.04 15.25
CA ARG A 64 -12.69 -12.99 14.08
C ARG A 64 -13.48 -12.96 12.78
N PRO A 65 -13.84 -11.76 12.26
CA PRO A 65 -14.42 -11.68 10.93
C PRO A 65 -13.41 -12.25 9.92
N TYR A 66 -13.90 -13.02 8.94
CA TYR A 66 -13.07 -13.40 7.81
C TYR A 66 -12.61 -12.11 7.12
N SER A 67 -11.35 -12.08 6.70
CA SER A 67 -10.74 -10.91 6.07
C SER A 67 -10.14 -11.34 4.75
N ILE A 68 -10.60 -10.75 3.65
CA ILE A 68 -9.97 -10.91 2.34
C ILE A 68 -9.26 -9.61 2.03
N GLY A 69 -7.95 -9.70 1.90
CA GLY A 69 -7.07 -8.63 1.55
C GLY A 69 -7.34 -8.06 0.16
N ILE A 70 -6.72 -6.93 -0.10
CA ILE A 70 -6.79 -6.17 -1.34
C ILE A 70 -5.91 -6.85 -2.38
N GLY A 71 -6.36 -6.95 -3.64
CA GLY A 71 -5.55 -7.54 -4.72
C GLY A 71 -5.41 -9.06 -4.64
N VAL A 72 -6.16 -9.72 -3.76
CA VAL A 72 -6.23 -11.17 -3.70
C VAL A 72 -6.84 -11.70 -4.99
N THR A 73 -6.21 -12.72 -5.58
CA THR A 73 -6.74 -13.45 -6.72
C THR A 73 -7.13 -14.85 -6.29
N ILE A 74 -8.38 -15.24 -6.53
CA ILE A 74 -8.86 -16.59 -6.21
C ILE A 74 -9.22 -17.32 -7.50
N GLY A 75 -8.55 -18.45 -7.75
CA GLY A 75 -8.76 -19.30 -8.90
C GLY A 75 -10.13 -19.98 -8.92
N ARG A 76 -10.47 -20.55 -10.07
CA ARG A 76 -11.78 -21.17 -10.33
C ARG A 76 -12.04 -22.33 -9.38
N LYS A 77 -13.32 -22.56 -9.05
CA LYS A 77 -13.78 -23.71 -8.24
C LYS A 77 -13.07 -23.86 -6.89
N THR A 78 -12.54 -22.76 -6.36
CA THR A 78 -11.94 -22.70 -5.03
C THR A 78 -13.02 -22.48 -3.97
N HIS A 79 -12.90 -23.20 -2.87
CA HIS A 79 -13.82 -23.15 -1.73
C HIS A 79 -13.13 -22.51 -0.53
N VAL A 80 -13.73 -21.45 0.02
CA VAL A 80 -13.25 -20.77 1.21
C VAL A 80 -14.30 -20.95 2.30
N GLU A 81 -13.96 -21.75 3.32
CA GLU A 81 -14.78 -21.94 4.51
C GLU A 81 -14.74 -20.67 5.38
N GLY A 82 -15.81 -20.42 6.13
CA GLY A 82 -15.92 -19.20 6.92
C GLY A 82 -14.86 -19.09 8.03
N CYS A 83 -14.54 -17.85 8.42
CA CYS A 83 -13.52 -17.50 9.40
C CYS A 83 -12.04 -17.64 8.93
N ALA A 84 -11.79 -17.86 7.63
CA ALA A 84 -10.44 -17.75 7.05
C ALA A 84 -10.00 -16.28 6.88
N SER A 85 -8.71 -16.00 7.01
CA SER A 85 -8.11 -14.68 6.75
C SER A 85 -7.05 -14.79 5.65
N ILE A 86 -7.13 -13.91 4.65
CA ILE A 86 -6.26 -13.90 3.47
C ILE A 86 -5.62 -12.52 3.38
N GLY A 87 -4.30 -12.46 3.43
CA GLY A 87 -3.51 -11.23 3.33
C GLY A 87 -3.58 -10.59 1.95
N ASP A 88 -3.23 -9.30 1.90
CA ASP A 88 -3.20 -8.53 0.65
C ASP A 88 -2.27 -9.20 -0.39
N TYR A 89 -2.68 -9.14 -1.67
CA TYR A 89 -1.97 -9.70 -2.82
C TYR A 89 -1.68 -11.21 -2.78
N ALA A 90 -2.35 -11.96 -1.91
CA ALA A 90 -2.26 -13.42 -1.94
C ALA A 90 -2.87 -13.97 -3.24
N GLN A 91 -2.20 -14.94 -3.85
CA GLN A 91 -2.66 -15.65 -5.04
C GLN A 91 -3.10 -17.05 -4.64
N ILE A 92 -4.37 -17.35 -4.86
CA ILE A 92 -4.93 -18.67 -4.61
C ILE A 92 -5.23 -19.30 -5.95
N GLY A 93 -4.66 -20.49 -6.17
CA GLY A 93 -4.85 -21.31 -7.35
C GLY A 93 -6.28 -21.80 -7.51
N GLU A 94 -6.49 -22.57 -8.57
CA GLU A 94 -7.75 -23.21 -8.90
C GLU A 94 -7.96 -24.49 -8.08
N HIS A 95 -9.22 -24.83 -7.81
CA HIS A 95 -9.60 -26.06 -7.10
C HIS A 95 -9.02 -26.18 -5.68
N CYS A 96 -8.80 -25.06 -4.99
CA CYS A 96 -8.28 -25.05 -3.63
C CYS A 96 -9.40 -25.17 -2.58
N LEU A 97 -9.06 -25.67 -1.39
CA LEU A 97 -9.91 -25.72 -0.21
C LEU A 97 -9.24 -24.97 0.94
N ILE A 98 -9.76 -23.80 1.29
CA ILE A 98 -9.31 -23.02 2.45
C ILE A 98 -10.23 -23.33 3.62
N ARG A 99 -9.73 -24.02 4.64
CA ARG A 99 -10.53 -24.44 5.79
C ARG A 99 -10.82 -23.30 6.76
N ALA A 100 -11.85 -23.51 7.58
CA ALA A 100 -12.26 -22.57 8.60
C ALA A 100 -11.11 -22.28 9.57
N GLY A 101 -10.76 -20.99 9.72
CA GLY A 101 -9.68 -20.54 10.61
C GLY A 101 -8.28 -20.52 9.98
N ALA A 102 -8.12 -20.89 8.71
CA ALA A 102 -6.86 -20.74 7.99
C ALA A 102 -6.46 -19.27 7.89
N VAL A 103 -5.16 -18.98 8.03
CA VAL A 103 -4.60 -17.63 7.92
C VAL A 103 -3.53 -17.65 6.85
N ILE A 104 -3.77 -16.94 5.75
CA ILE A 104 -2.86 -16.82 4.63
C ILE A 104 -2.18 -15.45 4.68
N GLY A 105 -0.86 -15.45 4.66
CA GLY A 105 -0.04 -14.26 4.65
C GLY A 105 -0.15 -13.43 3.37
N ARG A 106 0.42 -12.23 3.40
CA ARG A 106 0.50 -11.33 2.25
C ARG A 106 1.44 -11.90 1.18
N HIS A 107 1.13 -11.67 -0.09
CA HIS A 107 1.90 -12.22 -1.22
C HIS A 107 2.11 -13.75 -1.20
N ALA A 108 1.35 -14.48 -0.38
CA ALA A 108 1.42 -15.92 -0.35
C ALA A 108 0.81 -16.50 -1.63
N VAL A 109 1.42 -17.56 -2.15
CA VAL A 109 0.95 -18.28 -3.33
C VAL A 109 0.48 -19.66 -2.90
N VAL A 110 -0.79 -19.94 -3.11
CA VAL A 110 -1.40 -21.25 -2.89
C VAL A 110 -1.56 -21.90 -4.25
N GLU A 111 -0.82 -22.97 -4.51
CA GLU A 111 -0.87 -23.70 -5.79
C GLU A 111 -2.22 -24.37 -6.03
N ASN A 112 -2.50 -24.77 -7.27
CA ASN A 112 -3.74 -25.46 -7.63
C ASN A 112 -3.92 -26.76 -6.81
N HIS A 113 -5.18 -27.15 -6.56
CA HIS A 113 -5.53 -28.39 -5.84
C HIS A 113 -4.98 -28.49 -4.40
N THR A 114 -4.84 -27.34 -3.73
CA THR A 114 -4.26 -27.26 -2.39
C THR A 114 -5.33 -27.15 -1.31
N THR A 115 -5.14 -27.85 -0.19
CA THR A 115 -5.97 -27.73 1.02
C THR A 115 -5.19 -27.02 2.12
N VAL A 116 -5.62 -25.83 2.52
CA VAL A 116 -5.00 -25.03 3.59
C VAL A 116 -5.83 -25.13 4.86
N ASP A 117 -5.23 -25.66 5.93
CA ASP A 117 -5.89 -25.90 7.22
C ASP A 117 -5.23 -25.21 8.41
N GLY A 118 -4.24 -24.33 8.15
CA GLY A 118 -3.47 -23.66 9.17
C GLY A 118 -2.96 -22.27 8.77
N PHE A 119 -1.80 -21.91 9.32
CA PHE A 119 -1.13 -20.64 9.05
C PHE A 119 -0.13 -20.78 7.89
N VAL A 120 -0.25 -19.90 6.90
CA VAL A 120 0.68 -19.75 5.77
C VAL A 120 1.39 -18.41 5.94
N PRO A 121 2.73 -18.39 6.07
CA PRO A 121 3.49 -17.15 6.22
C PRO A 121 3.38 -16.21 5.00
N ASP A 122 3.76 -14.95 5.19
CA ASP A 122 3.92 -14.00 4.09
C ASP A 122 4.96 -14.52 3.07
N HIS A 123 4.71 -14.27 1.78
CA HIS A 123 5.52 -14.76 0.65
C HIS A 123 5.65 -16.28 0.52
N ALA A 124 4.98 -17.08 1.35
CA ALA A 124 5.09 -18.54 1.25
C ALA A 124 4.41 -19.08 -0.01
N ILE A 125 5.05 -20.03 -0.68
CA ILE A 125 4.45 -20.88 -1.71
C ILE A 125 4.06 -22.20 -1.04
N VAL A 126 2.78 -22.53 -1.06
CA VAL A 126 2.25 -23.77 -0.47
C VAL A 126 1.51 -24.59 -1.51
N SER A 127 1.65 -25.92 -1.45
CA SER A 127 0.95 -26.84 -2.34
C SER A 127 0.58 -28.16 -1.66
N GLY A 128 -0.47 -28.80 -2.15
CA GLY A 128 -0.87 -30.15 -1.74
C GLY A 128 -2.04 -30.19 -0.76
N SER A 129 -2.50 -31.40 -0.46
CA SER A 129 -3.64 -31.62 0.43
C SER A 129 -3.32 -32.77 1.40
N PRO A 130 -2.87 -32.48 2.64
CA PRO A 130 -2.72 -31.16 3.26
C PRO A 130 -1.55 -30.34 2.68
N CYS A 131 -1.64 -29.02 2.75
CA CYS A 131 -0.64 -28.12 2.16
C CYS A 131 0.73 -28.29 2.82
N GLN A 132 1.78 -28.30 2.01
CA GLN A 132 3.17 -28.27 2.42
C GLN A 132 3.82 -26.99 1.90
N LEU A 133 4.71 -26.41 2.71
CA LEU A 133 5.55 -25.29 2.30
C LEU A 133 6.54 -25.77 1.24
N LEU A 134 6.36 -25.32 0.00
CA LEU A 134 7.29 -25.61 -1.10
C LEU A 134 8.51 -24.69 -1.07
N GLY A 135 8.31 -23.46 -0.57
CA GLY A 135 9.34 -22.44 -0.48
C GLY A 135 8.71 -21.08 -0.21
N PHE A 136 9.49 -20.03 -0.41
CA PHE A 136 8.98 -18.67 -0.44
C PHE A 136 9.11 -18.15 -1.87
N SER A 137 8.10 -17.43 -2.35
CA SER A 137 8.12 -16.79 -3.66
C SER A 137 9.29 -15.83 -3.69
N ALA A 138 10.29 -16.19 -4.51
CA ALA A 138 11.41 -15.32 -4.78
C ALA A 138 10.89 -14.10 -5.53
N HIS A 139 11.07 -12.91 -4.96
CA HIS A 139 11.31 -11.75 -5.80
C HIS A 139 12.53 -12.07 -6.66
N GLU A 140 12.47 -11.78 -7.97
CA GLU A 140 13.57 -11.94 -8.92
C GLU A 140 14.92 -11.67 -8.27
N SER A 141 15.60 -12.76 -7.91
CA SER A 141 16.92 -12.77 -7.29
C SER A 141 17.87 -13.42 -8.29
N ASP A 142 18.10 -12.73 -9.41
CA ASP A 142 19.29 -12.93 -10.24
C ASP A 142 20.11 -11.64 -10.25
N SER A 143 20.73 -11.38 -9.10
CA SER A 143 21.96 -10.60 -8.97
C SER A 143 22.76 -11.21 -7.82
N PRO A 144 24.07 -11.43 -7.98
CA PRO A 144 24.87 -12.21 -7.05
C PRO A 144 24.82 -11.61 -5.64
N ALA A 145 24.59 -12.48 -4.66
CA ALA A 145 24.89 -12.39 -3.23
C ALA A 145 25.49 -11.07 -2.68
N THR A 146 24.68 -10.01 -2.50
CA THR A 146 25.08 -8.87 -1.63
C THR A 146 23.97 -7.89 -1.19
N CYS A 147 22.68 -8.25 -1.12
CA CYS A 147 21.71 -7.32 -0.56
C CYS A 147 20.61 -8.03 0.26
N ILE A 148 20.69 -7.90 1.58
CA ILE A 148 19.49 -7.88 2.43
C ILE A 148 18.59 -6.79 1.85
N SER A 149 17.33 -7.09 1.48
CA SER A 149 16.45 -6.07 0.88
C SER A 149 16.15 -4.99 1.91
N LEU A 150 16.89 -3.89 1.86
CA LEU A 150 16.68 -2.72 2.70
C LEU A 150 15.30 -2.11 2.43
N ARG A 151 14.71 -1.48 3.45
CA ARG A 151 13.46 -0.72 3.29
C ARG A 151 13.67 0.40 2.30
N GLY A 152 12.73 0.59 1.38
CA GLY A 152 12.84 1.58 0.32
C GLY A 152 13.89 1.25 -0.74
N SER A 153 14.41 0.02 -0.79
CA SER A 153 15.45 -0.37 -1.77
C SER A 153 15.04 -0.10 -3.22
N ALA A 154 13.76 -0.27 -3.59
CA ALA A 154 13.26 0.07 -4.91
C ALA A 154 13.43 1.57 -5.22
N ALA A 155 13.07 2.45 -4.29
CA ALA A 155 13.22 3.89 -4.45
C ALA A 155 14.70 4.33 -4.42
N MET A 156 15.50 3.69 -3.58
CA MET A 156 16.94 3.94 -3.48
C MET A 156 17.68 3.61 -4.78
N LYS A 157 17.40 2.44 -5.38
CA LYS A 157 17.91 2.06 -6.71
C LYS A 157 17.41 3.01 -7.80
N THR A 158 16.11 3.28 -7.80
CA THR A 158 15.49 4.17 -8.79
C THR A 158 16.10 5.58 -8.74
N LEU A 159 16.38 6.12 -7.55
CA LEU A 159 17.11 7.37 -7.37
C LEU A 159 18.50 7.31 -8.01
N ALA A 160 19.28 6.29 -7.70
CA ALA A 160 20.65 6.16 -8.19
C ALA A 160 20.73 6.03 -9.72
N GLU A 161 19.77 5.32 -10.32
CA GLU A 161 19.78 4.97 -11.75
C GLU A 161 19.16 6.05 -12.65
N HIS A 162 18.09 6.71 -12.18
CA HIS A 162 17.28 7.58 -13.03
C HIS A 162 17.32 9.06 -12.67
N PHE A 163 17.97 9.44 -11.57
CA PHE A 163 17.99 10.82 -11.09
C PHE A 163 19.41 11.33 -10.85
N ALA A 164 19.69 12.52 -11.39
CA ALA A 164 20.98 13.20 -11.20
C ALA A 164 20.93 14.10 -9.96
N PHE A 165 21.90 13.89 -9.06
CA PHE A 165 22.16 14.70 -7.86
C PHE A 165 23.59 14.42 -7.36
N GLU A 166 24.21 15.37 -6.66
CA GLU A 166 25.56 15.23 -6.11
C GLU A 166 25.55 15.08 -4.58
N SER A 167 24.82 15.98 -3.91
CA SER A 167 24.65 16.00 -2.46
C SER A 167 23.34 15.32 -2.04
N ILE A 168 23.38 14.53 -0.96
CA ILE A 168 22.20 13.88 -0.40
C ILE A 168 22.19 13.99 1.13
N LEU A 169 21.04 14.36 1.68
CA LEU A 169 20.75 14.28 3.11
C LEU A 169 19.95 13.01 3.41
N ASP A 170 20.51 12.11 4.21
CA ASP A 170 19.83 10.94 4.76
C ASP A 170 19.26 11.27 6.15
N ILE A 171 17.93 11.42 6.23
CA ILE A 171 17.21 11.77 7.46
C ILE A 171 16.74 10.50 8.17
N GLY A 172 17.19 10.31 9.40
CA GLY A 172 16.95 9.09 10.17
C GLY A 172 17.86 7.96 9.70
N SER A 173 19.17 8.24 9.59
CA SER A 173 20.12 7.34 8.94
C SER A 173 20.27 5.97 9.62
N GLY A 174 19.80 5.80 10.86
CA GLY A 174 19.76 4.51 11.54
C GLY A 174 21.14 3.84 11.56
N ALA A 175 21.24 2.61 11.05
CA ALA A 175 22.49 1.85 10.95
C ALA A 175 23.46 2.35 9.84
N GLY A 176 23.04 3.29 9.00
CA GLY A 176 23.86 3.87 7.94
C GLY A 176 23.88 3.07 6.63
N ASP A 177 23.01 2.06 6.47
CA ASP A 177 22.98 1.22 5.27
C ASP A 177 22.66 2.01 3.98
N HIS A 178 21.66 2.89 4.03
CA HIS A 178 21.30 3.75 2.89
C HIS A 178 22.42 4.74 2.57
N ALA A 179 23.01 5.35 3.60
CA ALA A 179 24.14 6.24 3.44
C ALA A 179 25.33 5.56 2.75
N ARG A 180 25.68 4.33 3.15
CA ARG A 180 26.74 3.55 2.50
C ARG A 180 26.44 3.27 1.03
N PHE A 181 25.21 2.86 0.71
CA PHE A 181 24.80 2.66 -0.67
C PHE A 181 25.05 3.92 -1.52
N PHE A 182 24.61 5.10 -1.08
CA PHE A 182 24.81 6.33 -1.84
C PHE A 182 26.28 6.77 -1.89
N MET A 183 27.06 6.54 -0.84
CA MET A 183 28.51 6.79 -0.85
C MET A 183 29.23 5.90 -1.88
N GLU A 184 28.86 4.63 -2.00
CA GLU A 184 29.40 3.70 -2.99
C GLU A 184 29.07 4.13 -4.44
N GLN A 185 27.95 4.85 -4.63
CA GLN A 185 27.61 5.51 -5.89
C GLN A 185 28.31 6.86 -6.10
N GLY A 186 29.29 7.21 -5.26
CA GLY A 186 30.08 8.44 -5.35
C GLY A 186 29.33 9.70 -4.92
N LYS A 187 28.21 9.59 -4.20
CA LYS A 187 27.44 10.74 -3.71
C LYS A 187 28.05 11.33 -2.45
N SER A 188 27.90 12.64 -2.28
CA SER A 188 28.25 13.34 -1.05
C SER A 188 27.10 13.22 -0.04
N VAL A 189 27.24 12.29 0.93
CA VAL A 189 26.17 11.96 1.87
C VAL A 189 26.36 12.68 3.20
N THR A 190 25.34 13.41 3.64
CA THR A 190 25.20 13.93 5.01
C THR A 190 24.14 13.12 5.73
N CYS A 191 24.45 12.60 6.92
CA CYS A 191 23.51 11.85 7.73
C CYS A 191 23.03 12.69 8.92
N ILE A 192 21.76 12.61 9.27
CA ILE A 192 21.22 13.14 10.53
C ILE A 192 20.32 12.10 11.20
N ASP A 193 20.52 11.90 12.51
CA ASP A 193 19.73 10.98 13.32
C ASP A 193 19.66 11.48 14.78
N LEU A 194 18.62 11.10 15.51
CA LEU A 194 18.53 11.38 16.95
C LEU A 194 19.62 10.65 17.75
N GLY A 195 20.15 9.55 17.19
CA GLY A 195 21.24 8.78 17.79
C GLY A 195 20.81 7.89 18.96
N SER A 196 19.50 7.78 19.20
CA SER A 196 18.92 7.07 20.35
C SER A 196 18.24 5.75 19.97
N SER A 197 18.24 5.37 18.69
CA SER A 197 17.61 4.14 18.22
C SER A 197 18.55 2.95 18.34
N VAL A 198 17.99 1.75 18.55
CA VAL A 198 18.78 0.49 18.58
C VAL A 198 19.54 0.22 17.29
N TYR A 199 19.09 0.80 16.17
CA TYR A 199 19.73 0.68 14.87
C TYR A 199 20.92 1.63 14.74
N PHE A 200 20.90 2.76 15.45
CA PHE A 200 21.99 3.74 15.39
C PHE A 200 23.27 3.23 16.06
N ASP A 201 23.17 2.36 17.06
CA ASP A 201 24.32 1.82 17.78
C ASP A 201 25.30 1.05 16.86
N SER A 202 24.81 0.51 15.75
CA SER A 202 25.63 -0.15 14.73
C SER A 202 26.14 0.78 13.62
N ASN A 203 25.85 2.08 13.68
CA ASN A 203 26.24 3.02 12.64
C ASN A 203 27.74 3.34 12.68
N ASP A 204 28.45 2.98 11.61
CA ASP A 204 29.89 3.21 11.43
C ASP A 204 30.22 4.35 10.45
N VAL A 205 29.19 5.07 9.96
CA VAL A 205 29.34 6.23 9.08
C VAL A 205 30.00 7.37 9.87
N ARG A 206 31.13 7.87 9.36
CA ARG A 206 31.96 8.86 10.07
C ARG A 206 31.29 10.22 10.28
N ASN A 207 30.35 10.61 9.40
CA ASN A 207 29.77 11.95 9.36
C ASN A 207 28.25 11.90 9.63
N VAL A 208 27.86 11.55 10.86
CA VAL A 208 26.47 11.63 11.31
C VAL A 208 26.28 12.80 12.26
N ILE A 209 25.36 13.70 11.93
CA ILE A 209 24.86 14.75 12.80
C ILE A 209 23.88 14.12 13.80
N LYS A 210 24.23 14.12 15.09
CA LYS A 210 23.34 13.64 16.16
C LYS A 210 22.46 14.79 16.65
N ALA A 211 21.27 14.94 16.08
CA ALA A 211 20.34 16.01 16.41
C ALA A 211 18.91 15.69 15.98
N ASP A 212 17.92 16.38 16.56
CA ASP A 212 16.57 16.42 16.00
C ASP A 212 16.61 17.18 14.66
N TYR A 213 16.19 16.50 13.60
CA TYR A 213 16.09 17.10 12.28
C TYR A 213 15.24 18.38 12.30
N LEU A 214 14.10 18.41 13.00
CA LEU A 214 13.22 19.58 13.00
C LEU A 214 13.86 20.82 13.64
N GLU A 215 14.77 20.62 14.58
CA GLU A 215 15.47 21.70 15.28
C GLU A 215 16.79 22.09 14.61
N HIS A 216 17.41 21.15 13.88
CA HIS A 216 18.70 21.36 13.24
C HIS A 216 18.61 22.30 12.03
N LYS A 217 19.50 23.30 12.00
CA LYS A 217 19.63 24.24 10.90
C LYS A 217 20.91 23.97 10.13
N PHE A 218 20.76 23.56 8.89
CA PHE A 218 21.89 23.39 7.98
C PHE A 218 22.36 24.75 7.46
N GLY A 219 23.67 24.89 7.25
CA GLY A 219 24.25 26.05 6.57
C GLY A 219 24.18 25.96 5.03
N GLN A 220 23.55 24.91 4.51
CA GLN A 220 23.46 24.57 3.09
C GLN A 220 22.13 23.87 2.81
N THR A 221 21.76 23.83 1.53
CA THR A 221 20.66 23.00 1.00
C THR A 221 21.23 21.77 0.27
N PHE A 222 20.37 20.80 -0.05
CA PHE A 222 20.77 19.53 -0.66
C PHE A 222 20.07 19.30 -2.00
N ASP A 223 20.78 18.66 -2.94
CA ASP A 223 20.22 18.27 -4.25
C ASP A 223 19.24 17.11 -4.13
N CYS A 224 19.43 16.27 -3.12
CA CYS A 224 18.56 15.15 -2.81
C CYS A 224 18.33 15.06 -1.30
N ILE A 225 17.10 14.75 -0.90
CA ILE A 225 16.77 14.36 0.47
C ILE A 225 16.15 12.96 0.41
N TRP A 226 16.71 12.06 1.21
CA TRP A 226 16.21 10.73 1.45
C TRP A 226 15.58 10.64 2.84
N ALA A 227 14.33 10.18 2.88
CA ALA A 227 13.58 9.98 4.12
C ALA A 227 12.84 8.64 4.07
N CYS A 228 13.34 7.63 4.78
CA CYS A 228 12.82 6.26 4.70
C CYS A 228 12.37 5.80 6.09
N HIS A 229 11.08 5.45 6.23
CA HIS A 229 10.46 5.00 7.49
C HIS A 229 10.72 5.97 8.67
N ILE A 230 10.67 7.28 8.40
CA ILE A 230 10.84 8.34 9.40
C ILE A 230 9.62 9.25 9.55
N LEU A 231 8.75 9.31 8.53
CA LEU A 231 7.61 10.23 8.50
C LEU A 231 6.47 9.74 9.40
N GLU A 232 6.28 8.43 9.51
CA GLU A 232 5.30 7.79 10.40
C GLU A 232 5.50 8.13 11.88
N HIS A 233 6.72 8.50 12.24
CA HIS A 233 7.15 8.86 13.58
C HIS A 233 6.88 10.33 13.92
N GLN A 234 6.49 11.13 12.93
CA GLN A 234 6.26 12.56 13.11
C GLN A 234 4.82 12.82 13.60
N PRO A 235 4.61 13.40 14.79
CA PRO A 235 3.27 13.78 15.25
C PRO A 235 2.61 14.84 14.35
N ASN A 236 3.43 15.69 13.73
CA ASN A 236 3.02 16.74 12.79
C ASN A 236 3.76 16.60 11.45
N PRO A 237 3.35 15.67 10.58
CA PRO A 237 4.10 15.33 9.37
C PRO A 237 4.25 16.50 8.39
N ASN A 238 3.29 17.43 8.33
CA ASN A 238 3.39 18.58 7.43
C ASN A 238 4.48 19.59 7.84
N ILE A 239 4.81 19.72 9.13
CA ILE A 239 5.94 20.56 9.59
C ILE A 239 7.26 19.97 9.09
N PHE A 240 7.41 18.65 9.24
CA PHE A 240 8.56 17.91 8.70
C PHE A 240 8.71 18.11 7.20
N LEU A 241 7.64 17.89 6.42
CA LEU A 241 7.68 18.01 4.97
C LEU A 241 7.94 19.45 4.49
N LYS A 242 7.45 20.47 5.21
CA LYS A 242 7.78 21.87 4.92
C LYS A 242 9.25 22.19 5.16
N LYS A 243 9.85 21.61 6.19
CA LYS A 243 11.29 21.74 6.41
C LYS A 243 12.09 21.01 5.32
N VAL A 244 11.68 19.80 4.94
CA VAL A 244 12.28 19.07 3.79
C VAL A 244 12.22 19.92 2.52
N TYR A 245 11.08 20.56 2.24
CA TYR A 245 10.95 21.47 1.10
C TYR A 245 11.94 22.64 1.17
N ALA A 246 12.16 23.20 2.36
CA ALA A 246 13.06 24.34 2.57
C ALA A 246 14.55 23.95 2.48
N ASP A 247 14.91 22.74 2.92
CA ASP A 247 16.29 22.24 2.91
C ASP A 247 16.73 21.71 1.53
N LEU A 248 15.80 21.52 0.59
CA LEU A 248 16.10 21.18 -0.80
C LEU A 248 16.54 22.39 -1.62
N THR A 249 17.53 22.21 -2.49
CA THR A 249 17.84 23.16 -3.57
C THR A 249 16.63 23.34 -4.49
N GLU A 250 16.59 24.45 -5.24
CA GLU A 250 15.67 24.56 -6.37
C GLU A 250 15.94 23.42 -7.36
N ASP A 251 14.87 22.80 -7.89
CA ASP A 251 14.93 21.58 -8.68
C ASP A 251 15.54 20.34 -7.97
N GLY A 252 15.78 20.41 -6.66
CA GLY A 252 16.23 19.28 -5.84
C GLY A 252 15.20 18.16 -5.77
N ILE A 253 15.58 16.99 -5.25
CA ILE A 253 14.78 15.76 -5.31
C ILE A 253 14.47 15.28 -3.91
N LEU A 254 13.19 15.07 -3.61
CA LEU A 254 12.78 14.30 -2.44
C LEU A 254 12.47 12.87 -2.87
N ALA A 255 13.08 11.89 -2.21
CA ALA A 255 12.58 10.54 -2.20
C ALA A 255 12.18 10.16 -0.78
N ILE A 256 10.92 9.81 -0.62
CA ILE A 256 10.33 9.50 0.68
C ILE A 256 9.64 8.14 0.63
N THR A 257 9.90 7.31 1.63
CA THR A 257 9.31 5.98 1.76
C THR A 257 8.66 5.83 3.13
N VAL A 258 7.42 5.35 3.15
CA VAL A 258 6.62 5.13 4.36
C VAL A 258 5.98 3.74 4.36
N PRO A 259 5.67 3.17 5.54
CA PRO A 259 4.94 1.92 5.61
C PRO A 259 3.45 2.12 5.21
N PRO A 260 2.81 1.10 4.61
CA PRO A 260 1.39 1.15 4.32
C PRO A 260 0.56 1.17 5.61
N LEU A 261 -0.64 1.72 5.51
CA LEU A 261 -1.63 1.69 6.58
C LEU A 261 -1.85 0.26 7.08
N LYS A 262 -2.03 0.16 8.39
CA LYS A 262 -2.28 -1.10 9.11
C LYS A 262 -3.29 -0.84 10.22
N TYR A 263 -3.93 -1.91 10.68
CA TYR A 263 -4.87 -1.86 11.80
C TYR A 263 -4.15 -2.01 13.14
N ASP A 264 -2.99 -2.68 13.14
CA ASP A 264 -2.20 -2.89 14.34
C ASP A 264 -1.52 -1.59 14.79
N ILE A 265 -1.58 -1.36 16.10
CA ILE A 265 -0.88 -0.24 16.73
C ILE A 265 0.58 -0.66 16.97
N VAL A 266 1.49 0.10 16.38
CA VAL A 266 2.94 -0.12 16.51
C VAL A 266 3.55 1.09 17.19
N GLY A 267 4.35 0.85 18.23
CA GLY A 267 5.05 1.91 18.96
C GLY A 267 5.81 2.83 18.01
N GLY A 268 5.65 4.14 18.19
CA GLY A 268 6.27 5.15 17.34
C GLY A 268 5.55 5.43 16.01
N HIS A 269 4.75 4.52 15.46
CA HIS A 269 3.98 4.79 14.23
C HIS A 269 2.70 5.55 14.57
N VAL A 270 2.78 6.88 14.62
CA VAL A 270 1.68 7.76 15.04
C VAL A 270 0.84 8.26 13.87
N THR A 271 1.26 8.00 12.63
CA THR A 271 0.51 8.30 11.40
C THR A 271 0.45 7.07 10.47
N LEU A 272 -0.59 7.00 9.62
CA LEU A 272 -0.86 5.88 8.72
C LEU A 272 -0.96 6.38 7.27
N TRP A 273 -0.39 5.61 6.33
CA TRP A 273 -0.18 6.10 4.98
C TRP A 273 -0.80 5.21 3.90
N ASN A 274 -1.40 5.86 2.91
CA ASN A 274 -1.47 5.35 1.54
C ASN A 274 -0.80 6.39 0.63
N ALA A 275 -0.50 6.02 -0.61
CA ALA A 275 0.16 6.90 -1.56
C ALA A 275 -0.60 8.21 -1.81
N GLY A 276 -1.94 8.17 -1.86
CA GLY A 276 -2.78 9.36 -2.04
C GLY A 276 -2.66 10.37 -0.89
N ILE A 277 -2.65 9.90 0.37
CA ILE A 277 -2.45 10.73 1.56
C ILE A 277 -1.03 11.28 1.61
N LEU A 278 -0.02 10.47 1.28
CA LEU A 278 1.37 10.93 1.20
C LEU A 278 1.52 12.07 0.16
N LEU A 279 1.00 11.88 -1.05
CA LEU A 279 0.97 12.91 -2.09
C LEU A 279 0.23 14.17 -1.63
N TYR A 280 -0.92 14.01 -0.98
CA TYR A 280 -1.68 15.15 -0.49
C TYR A 280 -0.89 15.96 0.54
N HIS A 281 -0.22 15.30 1.49
CA HIS A 281 0.66 15.94 2.47
C HIS A 281 1.85 16.67 1.82
N LEU A 282 2.43 16.11 0.76
CA LEU A 282 3.50 16.74 -0.03
C LEU A 282 2.99 18.01 -0.74
N ILE A 283 1.81 17.95 -1.35
CA ILE A 283 1.19 19.12 -2.00
C ILE A 283 0.93 20.23 -0.99
N LEU A 284 0.37 19.89 0.19
CA LEU A 284 0.17 20.84 1.28
C LEU A 284 1.48 21.39 1.87
N ALA A 285 2.60 20.69 1.69
CA ALA A 285 3.93 21.17 2.07
C ALA A 285 4.57 22.09 1.01
N GLY A 286 3.96 22.21 -0.18
CA GLY A 286 4.40 23.11 -1.25
C GLY A 286 4.92 22.41 -2.51
N PHE A 287 4.93 21.07 -2.56
CA PHE A 287 5.38 20.34 -3.74
C PHE A 287 4.31 20.29 -4.84
N ASP A 288 4.68 20.59 -6.08
CA ASP A 288 3.91 20.20 -7.26
C ASP A 288 4.23 18.74 -7.61
N CYS A 289 3.35 17.83 -7.22
CA CYS A 289 3.53 16.39 -7.42
C CYS A 289 3.00 15.89 -8.78
N ALA A 290 2.68 16.76 -9.74
CA ALA A 290 2.10 16.36 -11.04
C ALA A 290 2.99 15.39 -11.83
N GLU A 291 4.29 15.41 -11.58
CA GLU A 291 5.29 14.55 -12.22
C GLU A 291 5.96 13.58 -11.22
N ALA A 292 5.42 13.47 -10.01
CA ALA A 292 5.97 12.55 -9.01
C ALA A 292 5.88 11.09 -9.48
N ALA A 293 6.95 10.34 -9.24
CA ALA A 293 6.98 8.89 -9.41
C ALA A 293 6.51 8.23 -8.11
N VAL A 294 5.58 7.28 -8.22
CA VAL A 294 4.98 6.58 -7.08
C VAL A 294 5.05 5.08 -7.29
N LEU A 295 5.47 4.35 -6.27
CA LEU A 295 5.45 2.90 -6.21
C LEU A 295 5.02 2.44 -4.81
N SER A 296 4.01 1.58 -4.75
CA SER A 296 3.66 0.81 -3.56
C SER A 296 3.99 -0.65 -3.84
N GLU A 297 5.00 -1.18 -3.15
CA GLU A 297 5.47 -2.56 -3.31
C GLU A 297 5.85 -3.15 -1.95
N GLY A 298 5.36 -4.37 -1.68
CA GLY A 298 5.59 -5.04 -0.40
C GLY A 298 5.11 -4.20 0.78
N TYR A 299 6.06 -3.80 1.65
CA TYR A 299 5.80 -2.98 2.84
C TYR A 299 6.19 -1.51 2.65
N ASP A 300 6.50 -1.08 1.42
CA ASP A 300 6.98 0.27 1.13
C ASP A 300 6.00 1.01 0.21
N ILE A 301 5.69 2.24 0.58
CA ILE A 301 5.08 3.24 -0.30
C ILE A 301 6.10 4.33 -0.51
N SER A 302 6.59 4.45 -1.74
CA SER A 302 7.64 5.40 -2.11
C SER A 302 7.11 6.46 -3.07
N VAL A 303 7.48 7.71 -2.82
CA VAL A 303 7.26 8.84 -3.71
C VAL A 303 8.60 9.51 -3.98
N ILE A 304 8.96 9.66 -5.26
CA ILE A 304 10.09 10.48 -5.70
C ILE A 304 9.52 11.70 -6.41
N VAL A 305 9.83 12.90 -5.92
CA VAL A 305 9.30 14.16 -6.43
C VAL A 305 10.41 15.19 -6.54
N ARG A 306 10.45 15.90 -7.66
CA ARG A 306 11.31 17.07 -7.83
C ARG A 306 10.68 18.27 -7.14
N LYS A 307 11.47 19.06 -6.42
CA LYS A 307 11.05 20.33 -5.83
C LYS A 307 10.64 21.27 -6.95
N LYS A 308 9.35 21.51 -7.02
CA LYS A 308 8.71 22.52 -7.84
C LYS A 308 7.59 23.13 -7.00
N ALA A 309 7.50 24.45 -6.97
CA ALA A 309 6.54 25.14 -6.12
C ALA A 309 5.09 24.92 -6.61
N ALA A 310 4.25 24.34 -5.76
CA ALA A 310 2.81 24.37 -5.91
C ALA A 310 2.24 25.66 -5.30
N ILE A 311 1.82 26.59 -6.17
CA ILE A 311 1.07 27.77 -5.72
C ILE A 311 -0.36 27.35 -5.39
N LEU A 312 -0.59 27.09 -4.10
CA LEU A 312 -1.87 26.58 -3.62
C LEU A 312 -2.96 27.66 -3.72
N PRO A 313 -4.16 27.30 -4.21
CA PRO A 313 -5.32 28.18 -4.11
C PRO A 313 -5.73 28.32 -2.64
N LYS A 314 -6.69 29.21 -2.36
CA LYS A 314 -7.32 29.25 -1.03
C LYS A 314 -8.01 27.90 -0.76
N LEU A 315 -7.55 27.22 0.27
CA LEU A 315 -8.10 25.96 0.76
C LEU A 315 -9.05 26.22 1.93
N ASP A 316 -10.08 25.39 2.02
CA ASP A 316 -11.07 25.45 3.10
C ASP A 316 -10.80 24.37 4.18
N TYR A 317 -9.88 23.45 3.89
CA TYR A 317 -9.57 22.24 4.67
C TYR A 317 -10.80 21.35 4.88
N ASP A 318 -11.64 21.29 3.85
CA ASP A 318 -12.89 20.53 3.81
C ASP A 318 -13.17 20.09 2.36
N LYS A 319 -14.31 19.42 2.16
CA LYS A 319 -14.81 18.93 0.88
C LYS A 319 -14.63 19.94 -0.25
N GLY A 320 -14.02 19.49 -1.35
CA GLY A 320 -13.82 20.31 -2.55
C GLY A 320 -12.36 20.76 -2.75
N ASP A 321 -11.52 20.65 -1.72
CA ASP A 321 -10.11 20.99 -1.85
C ASP A 321 -9.35 20.02 -2.77
N ILE A 322 -9.76 18.75 -2.83
CA ILE A 322 -9.17 17.78 -3.77
C ILE A 322 -9.37 18.24 -5.22
N GLU A 323 -10.55 18.76 -5.58
CA GLU A 323 -10.81 19.31 -6.92
C GLU A 323 -9.94 20.53 -7.22
N LYS A 324 -9.71 21.40 -6.23
CA LYS A 324 -8.83 22.58 -6.38
C LYS A 324 -7.37 22.18 -6.58
N LEU A 325 -6.95 21.08 -5.95
CA LEU A 325 -5.57 20.59 -5.94
C LEU A 325 -5.27 19.54 -6.99
N ARG A 326 -6.27 18.99 -7.69
CA ARG A 326 -6.13 17.86 -8.63
C ARG A 326 -5.01 18.00 -9.67
N LYS A 327 -4.69 19.23 -10.07
CA LYS A 327 -3.63 19.50 -11.06
C LYS A 327 -2.22 19.20 -10.54
N PHE A 328 -2.05 19.14 -9.22
CA PHE A 328 -0.78 18.85 -8.55
C PHE A 328 -0.61 17.36 -8.21
N PHE A 329 -1.61 16.51 -8.50
CA PHE A 329 -1.47 15.06 -8.34
C PHE A 329 -0.92 14.43 -9.63
N PRO A 330 -0.13 13.34 -9.53
CA PRO A 330 0.46 12.68 -10.70
C PRO A 330 -0.55 11.89 -11.54
N CYS A 331 -1.75 11.66 -11.02
CA CYS A 331 -2.86 10.95 -11.62
C CYS A 331 -4.18 11.73 -11.48
N ALA A 332 -5.19 11.35 -12.26
CA ALA A 332 -6.52 11.94 -12.14
C ALA A 332 -7.13 11.60 -10.77
N VAL A 333 -7.57 12.63 -10.03
CA VAL A 333 -8.21 12.50 -8.73
C VAL A 333 -9.47 13.36 -8.64
N THR A 334 -10.39 12.93 -7.79
CA THR A 334 -11.61 13.65 -7.37
C THR A 334 -11.81 13.39 -5.88
N GLU A 335 -12.63 14.20 -5.20
CA GLU A 335 -12.98 13.97 -3.81
C GLU A 335 -13.42 12.50 -3.57
N GLY A 336 -12.91 11.90 -2.49
CA GLY A 336 -13.18 10.49 -2.17
C GLY A 336 -12.47 9.44 -3.06
N PHE A 337 -11.46 9.82 -3.84
CA PHE A 337 -10.67 8.86 -4.62
C PHE A 337 -9.94 7.83 -3.74
N ASP A 338 -9.64 6.68 -4.34
CA ASP A 338 -8.88 5.63 -3.68
C ASP A 338 -7.39 5.96 -3.66
N GLY A 339 -6.84 6.22 -2.46
CA GLY A 339 -5.44 6.59 -2.27
C GLY A 339 -4.44 5.42 -2.42
N ARG A 340 -4.88 4.19 -2.69
CA ARG A 340 -4.01 3.01 -2.86
C ARG A 340 -3.39 2.97 -4.26
N ILE A 341 -2.52 3.93 -4.56
CA ILE A 341 -1.84 4.04 -5.85
C ILE A 341 -0.67 3.06 -5.89
N ILE A 342 -0.78 2.01 -6.70
CA ILE A 342 0.24 0.96 -6.80
C ILE A 342 1.47 1.44 -7.57
N ARG A 343 1.25 2.07 -8.72
CA ARG A 343 2.33 2.57 -9.56
C ARG A 343 1.83 3.77 -10.36
N CYS A 344 2.60 4.85 -10.37
CA CYS A 344 2.34 6.01 -11.20
C CYS A 344 3.66 6.63 -11.63
N ARG A 345 3.90 6.75 -12.94
CA ARG A 345 5.11 7.39 -13.51
C ARG A 345 6.46 6.82 -13.02
N TRP A 346 6.45 5.65 -12.37
CA TRP A 346 7.67 5.00 -11.91
C TRP A 346 8.50 4.50 -13.10
N PRO A 347 9.79 4.87 -13.20
CA PRO A 347 10.67 4.41 -14.29
C PRO A 347 10.60 2.89 -14.48
N LEU A 348 10.52 2.46 -15.73
CA LEU A 348 10.62 1.04 -16.08
C LEU A 348 12.11 0.69 -16.06
N SER A 349 12.44 -0.39 -15.35
CA SER A 349 13.75 -1.03 -15.32
C SER A 349 14.11 -1.63 -16.68
#